data_AF-A0A532T4I0-F1
#
_entry.id   AF-A0A532T4I0-F1
#
_cell.length_a   1.000
_cell.length_b   1.000
_cell.length_c   1.000
_cell.angle_alpha   90.00
_cell.angle_beta   90.00
_cell.angle_gamma   90.00
#
_symmetry.space_group_name_H-M   'P 1'
#
loop_
_entity.id
_entity.type
_entity.pdbx_description
1 polymer ?
#
loop_
_entity_poly.entity_id
_entity_poly.type
_entity_poly.pdbx_seq_one_letter_code
_entity_poly.pdbx_strand_id
1 'polypeptide(L)' 'MIPPFSKDKYNLKEGTQMDVLELCDLSCTQQDMASELKKTKKAISRAIEELKSKNLIRVVKRKDRNIYLRLK' A
#
# COMPACT_ATOMS: atom_id res chain seq x y z
N MET A 1 -26.21 20.81 -14.89
CA MET A 1 -24.97 20.22 -15.44
C MET A 1 -24.22 19.57 -14.28
N ILE A 2 -24.28 18.24 -14.19
CA ILE A 2 -23.61 17.44 -13.16
C ILE A 2 -22.44 16.78 -13.89
N PRO A 3 -21.17 16.93 -13.45
CA PRO A 3 -20.09 16.19 -14.10
C PRO A 3 -20.38 14.70 -13.96
N PRO A 4 -20.19 13.88 -15.01
CA PRO A 4 -20.27 12.44 -14.86
C PRO A 4 -19.18 12.06 -13.86
N PHE A 5 -19.60 11.63 -12.67
CA PHE A 5 -18.74 10.97 -11.71
C PHE A 5 -18.03 9.86 -12.46
N SER A 6 -16.79 10.13 -12.83
CA SER A 6 -15.95 9.20 -13.54
C SER A 6 -15.75 8.03 -12.59
N LYS A 7 -16.50 6.96 -12.87
CA LYS A 7 -16.21 5.62 -12.42
C LYS A 7 -14.92 5.20 -13.14
N ASP A 8 -13.81 5.85 -12.82
CA ASP A 8 -12.52 5.22 -12.90
C ASP A 8 -12.54 4.12 -11.86
N LYS A 9 -13.05 2.98 -12.34
CA LYS A 9 -12.62 1.64 -12.01
C LYS A 9 -11.41 1.72 -11.11
N TYR A 10 -11.59 1.28 -9.87
CA TYR A 10 -10.53 0.82 -8.97
C TYR A 10 -9.83 -0.37 -9.64
N ASN A 11 -9.17 -0.09 -10.75
CA ASN A 11 -8.15 -0.92 -11.32
C ASN A 11 -7.01 -0.71 -10.33
N LEU A 12 -6.81 -1.68 -9.44
CA LEU A 12 -5.64 -1.74 -8.58
C LEU A 12 -4.45 -1.99 -9.54
N LYS A 13 -4.10 -0.97 -10.32
CA LYS A 13 -3.08 -0.99 -11.36
C LYS A 13 -1.77 -1.30 -10.65
N GLU A 14 -0.92 -2.09 -11.27
CA GLU A 14 0.42 -2.49 -10.78
C GLU A 14 1.20 -1.33 -10.11
N GLY A 15 0.97 -0.09 -10.53
CA GLY A 15 1.45 1.12 -9.86
C GLY A 15 1.21 1.14 -8.34
N THR A 16 0.00 0.86 -7.85
CA THR A 16 -0.26 0.90 -6.39
C THR A 16 0.57 -0.12 -5.60
N GLN A 17 0.91 -1.28 -6.18
CA GLN A 17 1.82 -2.23 -5.51
C GLN A 17 3.25 -1.71 -5.51
N MET A 18 3.69 -1.10 -6.60
CA MET A 18 5.02 -0.51 -6.74
C MET A 18 5.19 0.70 -5.82
N ASP A 19 4.21 1.60 -5.77
CA ASP A 19 4.15 2.74 -4.85
C ASP A 19 4.19 2.28 -3.38
N VAL A 20 3.40 1.25 -3.02
CA VAL A 20 3.43 0.68 -1.66
C VAL A 20 4.81 0.09 -1.36
N LEU A 21 5.43 -0.59 -2.33
CA LEU A 21 6.76 -1.17 -2.18
C LEU A 21 7.85 -0.11 -1.98
N GLU A 22 7.75 1.04 -2.66
CA GLU A 22 8.65 2.19 -2.45
C GLU A 22 8.45 2.81 -1.06
N LEU A 23 7.20 2.95 -0.60
CA LEU A 23 6.90 3.46 0.74
C LEU A 23 7.26 2.47 1.86
N CYS A 24 7.39 1.17 1.57
CA CYS A 24 7.92 0.18 2.52
C CYS A 24 9.40 0.41 2.87
N ASP A 25 10.19 1.12 2.07
CA ASP A 25 11.59 1.38 2.42
C ASP A 25 11.71 2.43 3.55
N LEU A 26 10.72 3.34 3.64
CA LEU A 26 10.72 4.50 4.53
C LEU A 26 10.21 4.23 5.96
N SER A 27 10.07 2.96 6.35
CA SER A 27 9.48 2.57 7.65
C SER A 27 8.07 3.15 7.89
N CYS A 28 7.30 3.37 6.82
CA CYS A 28 5.95 3.90 6.91
C CYS A 28 4.96 2.89 7.51
N THR A 29 3.93 3.39 8.19
CA THR A 29 2.80 2.56 8.63
C THR A 29 1.78 2.38 7.51
N GLN A 30 0.85 1.42 7.66
CA GLN A 30 -0.28 1.30 6.72
C GLN A 30 -1.11 2.58 6.64
N GLN A 31 -1.14 3.36 7.71
CA GLN A 31 -1.92 4.58 7.80
C GLN A 31 -1.25 5.72 7.02
N ASP A 32 0.08 5.85 7.13
CA ASP A 32 0.86 6.75 6.28
C ASP A 32 0.71 6.39 4.80
N MET A 33 0.87 5.11 4.44
CA MET A 33 0.72 4.65 3.06
C MET A 33 -0.69 4.91 2.50
N ALA A 34 -1.72 4.77 3.33
CA ALA A 34 -3.09 5.07 2.94
C ALA A 34 -3.29 6.57 2.67
N SER A 35 -2.70 7.44 3.50
CA SER A 35 -2.74 8.89 3.32
C SER A 35 -1.97 9.35 2.09
N GLU A 36 -0.74 8.88 1.92
CA GLU A 36 0.14 9.23 0.79
C GLU A 36 -0.48 8.82 -0.55
N LEU A 37 -0.95 7.57 -0.64
CA LEU A 37 -1.54 7.04 -1.87
C LEU A 37 -3.00 7.46 -2.06
N LYS A 38 -3.57 8.21 -1.10
CA LYS A 38 -4.99 8.58 -1.05
C LYS A 38 -5.89 7.36 -1.30
N LYS A 39 -5.52 6.22 -0.71
CA LYS A 39 -6.21 4.93 -0.83
C LYS A 39 -6.80 4.51 0.51
N THR A 40 -7.83 3.66 0.43
CA THR A 40 -8.40 3.06 1.63
C THR A 40 -7.41 2.09 2.26
N LYS A 41 -7.38 2.03 3.60
CA LYS A 41 -6.57 1.05 4.36
C LYS A 41 -6.74 -0.39 3.87
N LYS A 42 -7.95 -0.78 3.43
CA LYS A 42 -8.22 -2.10 2.83
C LYS A 42 -7.40 -2.37 1.56
N ALA A 43 -7.26 -1.38 0.68
CA ALA A 43 -6.50 -1.52 -0.56
C ALA A 43 -5.00 -1.68 -0.27
N ILE A 44 -4.49 -0.89 0.69
CA ILE A 44 -3.11 -1.01 1.17
C ILE A 44 -2.85 -2.36 1.83
N SER A 45 -3.74 -2.82 2.72
CA SER A 45 -3.61 -4.15 3.32
C SER A 45 -3.54 -5.25 2.26
N ARG A 46 -4.42 -5.20 1.24
CA ARG A 46 -4.39 -6.17 0.14
C ARG A 46 -3.08 -6.13 -0.64
N ALA A 47 -2.60 -4.93 -0.98
CA ALA A 47 -1.32 -4.77 -1.67
C ALA A 47 -0.14 -5.31 -0.85
N ILE A 48 -0.11 -5.03 0.46
CA ILE A 48 0.90 -5.57 1.40
C ILE A 48 0.84 -7.09 1.46
N GLU A 49 -0.36 -7.68 1.54
CA GLU A 49 -0.51 -9.15 1.53
C GLU A 49 0.01 -9.77 0.22
N GLU A 50 -0.27 -9.14 -0.92
CA GLU A 50 0.25 -9.61 -2.22
C GLU A 50 1.78 -9.48 -2.31
N LEU A 51 2.35 -8.36 -1.87
CA LEU A 51 3.81 -8.16 -1.83
C LEU A 51 4.49 -9.13 -0.85
N LYS A 52 3.85 -9.43 0.28
CA LYS A 52 4.31 -10.42 1.25
C LYS A 52 4.26 -11.83 0.65
N SER A 53 3.19 -12.16 -0.09
CA SER A 53 3.05 -13.45 -0.78
C SER A 53 4.13 -13.63 -1.85
N LYS A 54 4.48 -12.55 -2.56
CA LYS A 54 5.60 -12.50 -3.51
C LYS A 54 6.98 -12.45 -2.83
N ASN A 55 7.04 -12.47 -1.50
CA ASN A 55 8.27 -12.37 -0.70
C ASN A 55 9.11 -11.11 -1.02
N LEU A 56 8.44 -10.03 -1.43
CA LEU A 56 9.06 -8.74 -1.76
C LEU A 56 9.16 -7.80 -0.54
N ILE A 57 8.34 -8.05 0.48
CA ILE A 57 8.36 -7.28 1.73
C ILE A 57 8.30 -8.19 2.95
N ARG A 58 8.86 -7.69 4.04
CA ARG A 58 8.80 -8.31 5.37
C ARG A 58 8.13 -7.35 6.34
N VAL A 59 7.21 -7.88 7.14
CA VAL A 59 6.61 -7.14 8.25
C VAL A 59 7.44 -7.39 9.50
N VAL A 60 7.93 -6.32 10.12
CA VAL A 60 8.64 -6.35 11.40
C VAL A 60 7.81 -5.59 12.42
N LYS A 61 7.41 -6.29 13.48
CA LYS A 61 6.72 -5.67 14.61
C LYS A 61 7.76 -5.02 15.52
N ARG A 62 7.74 -3.69 15.61
CA ARG A 62 8.63 -2.90 16.48
C ARG A 62 7.79 -2.22 17.56
N LYS A 63 7.95 -2.67 18.80
CA LYS A 63 7.21 -2.23 20.00
C LYS A 63 5.69 -2.25 19.80
N ASP A 64 5.14 -1.18 19.23
CA ASP A 64 3.70 -0.94 19.07
C ASP A 64 3.26 -0.79 17.60
N ARG A 65 4.20 -0.78 16.64
CA ARG A 65 3.89 -0.57 15.22
C ARG A 65 4.42 -1.69 14.34
N ASN A 66 3.65 -2.02 13.32
CA ASN A 66 4.09 -2.88 12.24
C ASN A 66 4.81 -2.03 11.20
N ILE A 67 6.10 -2.28 11.04
CA ILE A 67 6.94 -1.67 10.01
C ILE A 67 7.01 -2.66 8.86
N TYR A 68 6.87 -2.16 7.64
CA TYR A 68 7.05 -2.93 6.42
C TYR A 68 8.43 -2.60 5.90
N LEU A 69 9.21 -3.61 5.52
CA LEU A 69 10.55 -3.46 4.96
C LEU A 69 10.60 -4.18 3.62
N ARG A 70 11.29 -3.62 2.64
CA ARG A 70 11.51 -4.27 1.35
C ARG A 70 12.59 -5.35 1.45
N LEU A 71 12.34 -6.51 0.84
CA LEU A 71 13.32 -7.57 0.63
C LEU A 71 13.91 -7.40 -0.77
N LYS A 72 15.25 -7.41 -0.86
CA LYS A 72 16.00 -7.20 -2.10
C LYS A 72 16.41 -8.54 -2.72
#